data_AF-A0A366HWB5-F1
#
_entry.id   AF-A0A366HWB5-F1
#
_cell.length_a   1.000
_cell.length_b   1.000
_cell.length_c   1.000
_cell.angle_alpha   90.00
_cell.angle_beta   90.00
_cell.angle_gamma   90.00
#
_symmetry.space_group_name_H-M   'P 1'
#
loop_
_entity.id
_entity.type
_entity.pdbx_description
1 polymer ?
#
loop_
_entity_poly.entity_id
_entity_poly.type
_entity_poly.pdbx_seq_one_letter_code
_entity_poly.pdbx_strand_id
1 'polypeptide(L)' 'MNKAYDRYRNPLDNGCRVMQDGSGLVGTIAAIHAENLQRKEVRRAKCVELQGVSGYFAPQELMRLGRS' A
#
# COMPACT_ATOMS: atom_id res chain seq x y z
N MET A 1 9.74 -12.63 -0.41
CA MET A 1 9.13 -11.28 -0.42
C MET A 1 7.81 -11.34 0.33
N ASN A 2 7.62 -10.48 1.35
CA ASN A 2 6.39 -10.47 2.12
C ASN A 2 5.30 -9.70 1.36
N LYS A 3 4.11 -10.28 1.24
CA LYS A 3 2.99 -9.67 0.54
C LYS A 3 2.34 -8.60 1.44
N ALA A 4 2.10 -7.43 0.87
CA ALA A 4 1.29 -6.40 1.50
C ALA A 4 -0.18 -6.57 1.13
N TYR A 5 -1.05 -6.23 2.07
CA TYR A 5 -2.49 -6.29 1.88
C TYR A 5 -3.12 -5.02 2.40
N ASP A 6 -4.13 -4.55 1.67
CA ASP A 6 -4.87 -3.35 2.00
C ASP A 6 -5.68 -3.51 3.32
N ARG A 7 -6.46 -2.50 3.68
CA ARG A 7 -7.34 -2.50 4.85
C ARG A 7 -8.27 -3.72 4.89
N TYR A 8 -8.84 -4.10 3.75
CA TYR A 8 -9.79 -5.20 3.59
C TYR A 8 -9.14 -6.54 3.26
N ARG A 9 -7.81 -6.63 3.37
CA ARG A 9 -7.00 -7.81 3.06
C ARG A 9 -6.98 -8.20 1.58
N ASN A 10 -7.24 -7.25 0.68
CA ASN A 10 -6.94 -7.45 -0.74
C ASN A 10 -5.43 -7.33 -0.97
N PRO A 11 -4.83 -8.19 -1.80
CA PRO A 11 -3.41 -8.10 -2.11
C PRO A 11 -3.10 -6.78 -2.84
N LEU A 12 -1.98 -6.17 -2.43
CA LEU A 12 -1.40 -4.99 -3.06
C LEU A 12 -0.23 -5.42 -3.92
N ASP A 13 -0.18 -4.83 -5.11
CA ASP A 13 0.87 -5.04 -6.11
C ASP A 13 1.18 -3.68 -6.77
N ASN A 14 2.36 -3.56 -7.38
CA ASN A 14 2.70 -2.38 -8.17
C ASN A 14 1.67 -2.16 -9.29
N GLY A 15 1.33 -0.90 -9.56
CA GLY A 15 0.31 -0.52 -10.55
C GLY A 15 -1.14 -0.60 -10.05
N CYS A 16 -1.40 -1.12 -8.84
CA CYS A 16 -2.74 -1.08 -8.28
C CYS A 16 -3.15 0.36 -7.93
N ARG A 17 -4.39 0.75 -8.25
CA ARG A 17 -4.99 1.98 -7.74
C ARG A 17 -5.50 1.75 -6.32
N VAL A 18 -5.20 2.70 -5.44
CA VAL A 18 -5.59 2.68 -4.03
C VAL A 18 -6.12 4.03 -3.61
N MET A 19 -6.95 4.04 -2.57
CA MET A 19 -7.37 5.22 -1.83
C MET A 19 -6.88 5.13 -0.39
N GLN A 20 -6.33 6.22 0.14
CA GLN A 20 -5.94 6.31 1.55
C GLN A 20 -7.16 6.62 2.41
N ASP A 21 -7.37 5.79 3.43
CA ASP A 21 -8.39 5.97 4.46
C ASP A 21 -8.10 7.22 5.29
N GLY A 22 -9.12 8.06 5.49
CA GLY A 22 -8.98 9.34 6.17
C GLY A 22 -8.86 10.53 5.21
N SER A 23 -7.78 10.63 4.41
CA SER A 23 -7.62 11.80 3.50
C SER A 23 -8.40 11.68 2.20
N GLY A 24 -8.78 10.46 1.78
CA GLY A 24 -9.40 10.23 0.47
C GLY A 24 -8.43 10.36 -0.71
N LEU A 25 -7.12 10.53 -0.46
CA LEU A 25 -6.11 10.60 -1.51
C LEU A 25 -6.14 9.32 -2.35
N VAL A 26 -6.27 9.48 -3.67
CA VAL A 26 -6.20 8.38 -4.63
C VAL A 26 -4.85 8.40 -5.35
N GLY A 27 -4.22 7.24 -5.45
CA GLY A 27 -2.94 7.09 -6.16
C GLY A 27 -2.74 5.69 -6.72
N THR A 28 -1.66 5.53 -7.46
CA THR A 28 -1.21 4.24 -8.01
C THR A 28 0.05 3.81 -7.29
N ILE A 29 0.12 2.56 -6.86
CA ILE A 29 1.31 2.02 -6.17
C ILE A 29 2.51 2.01 -7.13
N ALA A 30 3.57 2.72 -6.74
CA ALA A 30 4.85 2.71 -7.44
C ALA A 30 5.70 1.52 -7.00
N ALA A 31 5.84 1.32 -5.69
CA ALA A 31 6.65 0.26 -5.09
C ALA A 31 6.17 -0.13 -3.68
N ILE A 32 6.58 -1.31 -3.23
CA ILE A 32 6.32 -1.84 -1.89
C ILE A 32 7.64 -2.32 -1.28
N HIS A 33 8.13 -1.58 -0.28
CA HIS A 33 9.44 -1.75 0.37
C HIS A 33 9.31 -2.58 1.64
N ALA A 34 9.05 -3.88 1.49
CA ALA A 34 8.70 -4.80 2.58
C ALA A 34 9.69 -5.96 2.77
N GLU A 35 10.81 -5.96 2.06
CA GLU A 35 11.81 -7.04 2.05
C GLU A 35 12.44 -7.31 3.42
N ASN A 36 12.64 -6.27 4.23
CA ASN A 36 13.27 -6.37 5.55
C ASN A 36 12.28 -6.45 6.72
N LEU A 37 10.98 -6.50 6.45
CA LEU A 37 9.94 -6.53 7.48
C LEU A 37 9.45 -7.95 7.72
N GLN A 38 9.13 -8.33 8.95
CA GLN A 38 8.41 -9.58 9.20
C GLN A 38 6.95 -9.46 8.72
N ARG A 39 6.33 -10.60 8.36
CA ARG A 39 4.94 -10.64 7.87
C ARG A 39 3.94 -9.91 8.78
N LYS A 40 4.14 -9.97 10.11
CA LYS A 40 3.28 -9.33 11.11
C LYS A 40 3.45 -7.80 11.18
N GLU A 41 4.53 -7.27 10.61
CA GLU A 41 4.91 -5.85 10.67
C GLU A 41 4.48 -5.10 9.42
N VAL A 42 4.52 -5.76 8.25
CA VAL A 42 4.17 -5.19 6.93
C VAL A 42 2.88 -4.38 6.98
N ARG A 43 1.84 -4.87 7.68
CA ARG A 43 0.53 -4.21 7.73
C ARG A 43 0.57 -2.78 8.30
N ARG A 44 1.49 -2.50 9.23
CA ARG A 44 1.59 -1.23 9.97
C ARG A 44 2.76 -0.37 9.52
N ALA A 45 3.74 -0.96 8.86
CA ALA A 45 4.92 -0.25 8.39
C ALA A 45 4.58 0.63 7.18
N LYS A 46 5.03 1.88 7.20
CA LYS A 46 4.94 2.80 6.05
C LYS A 46 5.91 2.35 4.96
N CYS A 47 5.45 1.46 4.11
CA CYS A 47 6.27 0.76 3.11
C CYS A 47 5.69 0.82 1.69
N VAL A 48 4.50 1.40 1.51
CA VAL A 48 3.88 1.55 0.19
C VAL A 48 4.14 2.95 -0.34
N GLU A 49 4.75 3.03 -1.52
CA GLU A 49 5.02 4.26 -2.25
C GLU A 49 3.96 4.45 -3.33
N LEU A 50 3.46 5.68 -3.50
CA LEU A 50 2.50 6.01 -4.56
C LEU A 50 3.15 6.95 -5.59
N GLN A 51 2.82 6.76 -6.87
CA GLN A 51 3.35 7.57 -7.97
C GLN A 51 3.03 9.06 -7.78
N GLY A 52 4.05 9.91 -7.78
CA GLY A 52 3.89 11.36 -7.70
C GLY A 52 3.37 11.88 -6.36
N VAL A 53 3.31 11.04 -5.33
CA VAL A 53 2.88 11.41 -3.97
C VAL A 53 4.07 11.29 -3.03
N SER A 54 4.32 12.34 -2.25
CA SER A 54 5.40 12.33 -1.27
C SER A 54 5.07 11.44 -0.07
N GLY A 55 6.04 10.63 0.36
CA GLY A 55 5.98 9.80 1.55
C GLY A 55 5.55 8.35 1.30
N TYR A 56 5.41 7.62 2.39
CA TYR A 56 5.03 6.21 2.40
C TYR A 56 3.79 5.98 3.25
N PHE A 57 3.02 4.97 2.86
CA PHE A 57 1.76 4.61 3.50
C PHE A 57 1.84 3.21 4.07
N ALA A 58 1.17 2.99 5.20
CA ALA A 58 0.99 1.65 5.72
C ALA A 58 -0.12 0.93 4.93
N PRO A 59 0.05 -0.36 4.60
CA PRO A 59 -0.97 -1.11 3.85
C PRO A 59 -2.37 -1.05 4.48
N GLN A 60 -2.48 -1.03 5.80
CA GLN A 60 -3.77 -0.93 6.49
C GLN A 60 -4.51 0.42 6.31
N GLU A 61 -3.79 1.45 5.86
CA GLU A 61 -4.35 2.77 5.56
C GLU A 61 -4.89 2.84 4.12
N LEU A 62 -4.71 1.79 3.31
CA LEU A 62 -5.06 1.81 1.90
C LEU A 62 -6.28 0.93 1.61
N MET A 63 -7.04 1.30 0.59
CA MET A 63 -8.17 0.54 0.06
C MET A 63 -7.96 0.34 -1.44
N ARG A 64 -7.88 -0.91 -1.90
CA ARG A 64 -7.69 -1.23 -3.31
C ARG A 64 -8.93 -0.90 -4.11
N LEU A 65 -8.74 -0.12 -5.19
CA LEU A 65 -9.80 0.26 -6.13
C LEU A 65 -9.79 -0.58 -7.41
N GLY A 66 -8.73 -1.34 -7.66
CA GLY A 66 -8.57 -2.17 -8.85
C GLY A 66 -7.21 -1.99 -9.50
N ARG A 67 -7.10 -2.46 -10.74
CA ARG A 67 -5.95 -2.24 -11.62
C ARG A 67 -6.37 -1.34 -12.77
N SER A 68 -5.50 -0.42 -13.14
CA SER A 68 -5.57 0.26 -14.43
C SER A 68 -4.90 -0.58 -15.50
#